data_AF-A0A7W9M1H4-F1
#
_entry.id   AF-A0A7W9M1H4-F1
#
_cell.length_a   1.000
_cell.length_b   1.000
_cell.length_c   1.000
_cell.angle_alpha   90.00
_cell.angle_beta   90.00
_cell.angle_gamma   90.00
#
_symmetry.space_group_name_H-M   'P 1'
#
loop_
_entity.id
_entity.type
_entity.pdbx_description
1 polymer ?
#
loop_
_entity_poly.entity_id
_entity_poly.type
_entity_poly.pdbx_seq_one_letter_code
_entity_poly.pdbx_strand_id
1 'polypeptide(L)'
;MRHLRGVVVMGIRAFRWLPYNGQRHAIPDTLAANDEGETLCGVGVTVPHDPPPRSPDGCWPTCHDCDAAWREHEGIPVFPRPRNAGDNRSAATKSKRTTVGGQP
;
A
#
# COMPACT_ATOMS: atom_id res chain seq x y z
N MET A 1 -28.36 4.92 -26.70
CA MET A 1 -28.02 3.49 -26.56
C MET A 1 -27.33 3.28 -25.21
N ARG A 2 -27.96 2.57 -24.26
CA ARG A 2 -27.37 2.13 -22.98
C ARG A 2 -27.38 0.60 -22.94
N HIS A 3 -26.29 0.05 -22.39
CA HIS A 3 -26.01 -1.30 -21.84
C HIS A 3 -24.60 -1.72 -22.31
N LEU A 4 -23.52 -1.49 -21.54
CA LEU A 4 -23.04 -2.19 -20.33
C LEU A 4 -22.68 -3.66 -20.57
N ARG A 5 -21.37 -3.98 -20.47
CA ARG A 5 -20.75 -5.28 -20.14
C ARG A 5 -19.23 -5.10 -20.23
N GLY A 6 -18.50 -4.68 -19.19
CA GLY A 6 -18.45 -5.35 -17.88
C GLY A 6 -17.55 -6.59 -17.99
N VAL A 7 -16.27 -6.37 -18.32
CA VAL A 7 -15.28 -7.42 -18.56
C VAL A 7 -14.75 -7.90 -17.20
N VAL A 8 -15.13 -9.12 -16.86
CA VAL A 8 -14.53 -10.08 -15.91
C VAL A 8 -13.80 -9.48 -14.69
N VAL A 9 -14.51 -9.45 -13.55
CA VAL A 9 -13.93 -9.28 -12.20
C VAL A 9 -13.16 -10.57 -11.85
N MET A 10 -11.87 -10.60 -12.16
CA MET A 10 -10.93 -11.60 -11.64
C MET A 10 -10.03 -10.92 -10.61
N GLY A 11 -10.63 -10.53 -9.47
CA GLY A 11 -9.95 -9.87 -8.35
C GLY A 11 -9.48 -8.44 -8.65
N ILE A 12 -10.41 -7.50 -8.82
CA ILE A 12 -10.17 -6.10 -9.23
C ILE A 12 -9.35 -5.31 -8.20
N ARG A 13 -8.03 -5.42 -8.24
CA ARG A 13 -7.15 -4.44 -7.57
C ARG A 13 -7.14 -3.20 -8.45
N ALA A 14 -7.40 -2.02 -7.87
CA ALA A 14 -7.31 -0.77 -8.64
C ALA A 14 -5.90 -0.53 -9.22
N PHE A 15 -4.89 -1.10 -8.56
CA PHE A 15 -3.49 -0.93 -8.92
C PHE A 15 -2.71 -2.26 -8.88
N ARG A 16 -1.70 -2.34 -9.74
CA ARG A 16 -0.68 -3.40 -9.76
C ARG A 16 0.73 -2.81 -9.65
N TRP A 17 1.68 -3.61 -9.17
CA TRP A 17 3.06 -3.17 -8.99
C TRP A 17 3.92 -3.51 -10.21
N LEU A 18 4.51 -2.48 -10.83
CA LEU A 18 5.42 -2.60 -11.95
C LEU A 18 6.85 -2.21 -11.52
N PRO A 19 7.86 -3.07 -11.71
CA PRO A 19 9.26 -2.68 -11.59
C PRO A 19 9.63 -1.72 -12.73
N TYR A 20 10.04 -0.51 -12.37
CA TYR A 20 10.50 0.51 -13.31
C TYR A 20 11.58 1.36 -12.63
N ASN A 21 12.63 1.72 -13.38
CA ASN A 21 13.71 2.58 -12.91
C ASN A 21 14.31 2.21 -11.53
N GLY A 22 14.52 0.91 -11.28
CA GLY A 22 15.12 0.44 -10.03
C GLY A 22 14.18 0.29 -8.84
N GLN A 23 12.90 0.61 -8.98
CA GLN A 23 11.91 0.56 -7.90
C GLN A 23 10.60 -0.09 -8.37
N ARG A 24 9.73 -0.48 -7.44
CA ARG A 24 8.35 -0.89 -7.74
C ARG A 24 7.45 0.32 -7.64
N HIS A 25 6.76 0.62 -8.74
CA HIS A 25 5.75 1.66 -8.81
C HIS A 25 4.35 1.05 -8.88
N ALA A 26 3.37 1.72 -8.28
CA ALA A 26 1.97 1.36 -8.42
C ALA A 26 1.43 1.99 -9.70
N ILE A 27 0.91 1.16 -10.61
CA ILE A 27 0.28 1.56 -11.86
C ILE A 27 -1.18 1.11 -11.86
N PRO A 28 -2.08 1.80 -12.59
CA PRO A 28 -3.46 1.33 -12.78
C PRO A 28 -3.47 -0.08 -13.36
N ASP A 29 -4.31 -0.96 -12.80
CA ASP A 29 -4.49 -2.32 -13.32
C ASP A 29 -5.08 -2.32 -14.74
N THR A 30 -5.73 -1.23 -15.12
CA THR A 30 -6.29 -1.01 -16.46
C THR A 30 -5.24 -0.87 -17.56
N LEU A 31 -3.97 -0.56 -17.22
CA LEU A 31 -2.91 -0.41 -18.21
C LEU A 31 -2.47 -1.78 -18.75
N ALA A 32 -2.70 -1.99 -20.05
CA ALA A 32 -2.31 -3.20 -20.76
C ALA A 32 -0.82 -3.19 -21.13
N ALA A 33 -0.31 -4.33 -21.62
CA ALA A 33 1.04 -4.40 -22.18
C ALA A 33 1.21 -3.43 -23.36
N ASN A 34 2.34 -2.75 -23.42
CA ASN A 34 2.70 -1.65 -24.34
C ASN A 34 1.87 -0.37 -24.18
N ASP A 35 0.97 -0.32 -23.21
CA ASP A 35 0.23 0.91 -22.91
C ASP A 35 1.14 1.91 -22.21
N GLU A 36 1.02 3.17 -22.61
CA GLU A 36 1.65 4.29 -21.94
C GLU A 36 0.70 4.79 -20.86
N GLY A 37 1.19 4.93 -19.65
CA GLY A 37 0.40 5.44 -18.55
C GLY A 37 1.25 6.10 -17.50
N GLU A 38 0.60 6.42 -16.40
CA GLU A 38 1.21 7.12 -15.28
C GLU A 38 1.14 6.26 -14.02
N THR A 39 2.22 6.29 -13.26
CA THR A 39 2.27 5.70 -11.91
C THR A 39 1.57 6.61 -10.90
N LEU A 40 1.23 6.08 -9.71
CA LEU A 40 0.65 6.91 -8.65
C LEU A 40 1.54 8.08 -8.19
N CYS A 41 2.86 8.02 -8.43
CA CYS A 41 3.78 9.10 -8.12
C CYS A 41 4.01 10.08 -9.28
N GLY A 42 3.24 9.99 -10.37
CA GLY A 42 3.34 10.91 -11.52
C GLY A 42 4.47 10.60 -12.50
N VAL A 43 5.13 9.45 -12.38
CA VAL A 43 6.15 9.02 -13.36
C VAL A 43 5.43 8.34 -14.53
N GLY A 44 5.65 8.87 -15.74
CA GLY A 44 5.22 8.24 -16.99
C GLY A 44 5.99 6.95 -17.24
N VAL A 45 5.25 5.88 -17.53
CA VAL A 45 5.79 4.54 -17.75
C VAL A 45 5.11 3.88 -18.95
N THR A 46 5.87 3.13 -19.72
CA THR A 46 5.33 2.20 -20.70
C THR A 46 5.34 0.81 -20.10
N VAL A 47 4.18 0.14 -20.08
CA VAL A 47 4.09 -1.23 -19.58
C VAL A 47 4.84 -2.16 -20.53
N PRO A 48 5.87 -2.88 -20.09
CA PRO A 48 6.57 -3.81 -20.96
C PRO A 48 5.67 -5.02 -21.26
N HIS A 49 5.70 -5.49 -22.50
CA HIS A 49 4.98 -6.71 -22.91
C HIS A 49 5.58 -7.98 -22.30
N ASP A 50 6.91 -8.04 -22.24
CA ASP A 50 7.64 -9.09 -21.55
C ASP A 50 7.86 -8.66 -20.09
N PRO A 51 7.69 -9.55 -19.10
CA PRO A 51 8.06 -9.23 -17.73
C PRO A 51 9.52 -8.79 -17.68
N PRO A 52 9.85 -7.67 -17.02
CA PRO A 52 11.24 -7.22 -16.94
C PRO A 52 12.09 -8.35 -16.36
N PRO A 53 13.35 -8.51 -16.83
CA PRO A 53 14.25 -9.53 -16.30
C PRO A 53 14.28 -9.40 -14.78
N ARG A 54 14.08 -10.53 -14.08
CA ARG A 54 14.20 -10.54 -12.62
C ARG A 54 15.55 -9.91 -12.29
N SER A 55 15.52 -8.88 -11.43
CA SER A 55 16.73 -8.27 -10.88
C SER A 55 17.68 -9.38 -10.41
N PRO A 56 19.01 -9.20 -10.46
CA PRO A 56 19.97 -10.23 -10.05
C PRO A 56 19.68 -10.86 -8.67
N ASP A 57 18.98 -10.14 -7.79
CA ASP A 57 18.55 -10.62 -6.46
C ASP A 57 17.02 -10.63 -6.23
N GLY A 58 16.21 -10.27 -7.23
CA GLY A 58 14.74 -10.25 -7.12
C GLY A 58 14.14 -9.20 -6.16
N CYS A 59 14.94 -8.38 -5.50
CA CYS A 59 14.51 -7.38 -4.53
C CYS A 59 14.49 -5.97 -5.12
N TRP A 60 13.33 -5.53 -5.58
CA TRP A 60 13.10 -4.13 -5.96
C TRP A 60 12.51 -3.36 -4.76
N PRO A 61 13.16 -2.27 -4.28
CA PRO A 61 12.55 -1.42 -3.28
C PRO A 61 11.21 -0.84 -3.79
N THR A 62 10.25 -0.69 -2.89
CA THR A 62 8.96 -0.07 -3.23
C THR A 62 9.12 1.44 -3.23
N CYS A 63 8.62 2.11 -4.27
CA CYS A 63 8.54 3.57 -4.30
C CYS A 63 7.64 4.05 -3.15
N HIS A 64 8.18 4.92 -2.30
CA HIS A 64 7.50 5.40 -1.09
C HIS A 64 6.23 6.19 -1.41
N ASP A 65 6.26 7.05 -2.43
CA ASP A 65 5.09 7.83 -2.87
C ASP A 65 3.97 6.94 -3.41
N CYS A 66 4.30 5.93 -4.22
CA CYS A 66 3.32 4.95 -4.69
C CYS A 66 2.71 4.14 -3.54
N ASP A 67 3.51 3.77 -2.54
CA ASP A 67 3.06 3.02 -1.37
C ASP A 67 2.15 3.87 -0.46
N ALA A 68 2.47 5.15 -0.26
CA ALA A 68 1.62 6.10 0.45
C ALA A 68 0.28 6.32 -0.26
N ALA A 69 0.31 6.68 -1.55
CA ALA A 69 -0.90 6.92 -2.34
C ALA A 69 -1.79 5.67 -2.44
N TRP A 70 -1.17 4.48 -2.58
CA TRP A 70 -1.91 3.21 -2.57
C TRP A 70 -2.58 2.97 -1.21
N ARG A 71 -1.90 3.24 -0.09
CA ARG A 71 -2.52 3.12 1.25
C ARG A 71 -3.66 4.09 1.47
N GLU A 72 -3.53 5.33 1.00
CA GLU A 72 -4.61 6.32 1.05
C GLU A 72 -5.83 5.84 0.26
N HIS A 73 -5.61 5.27 -0.93
CA HIS A 73 -6.68 4.71 -1.76
C HIS A 73 -7.38 3.51 -1.11
N GLU A 74 -6.62 2.58 -0.52
CA GLU A 74 -7.17 1.40 0.15
C GLU A 74 -7.72 1.70 1.55
N GLY A 75 -7.56 2.94 2.04
CA GLY A 75 -7.93 3.31 3.41
C GLY A 75 -7.12 2.59 4.48
N ILE A 76 -5.88 2.17 4.16
CA ILE A 76 -5.01 1.46 5.09
C ILE A 76 -4.35 2.50 6.02
N PRO A 77 -4.66 2.49 7.33
CA PRO A 77 -4.09 3.45 8.25
C PRO A 77 -2.58 3.24 8.41
N VAL A 78 -1.82 4.32 8.35
CA VAL A 78 -0.39 4.33 8.67
C VAL A 78 -0.19 3.93 10.13
N PHE A 79 0.76 3.02 10.40
CA PHE A 79 1.12 2.64 11.75
C PHE A 79 2.16 3.61 12.33
N PRO A 80 2.11 3.97 13.63
CA PRO A 80 1.09 3.59 14.61
C PRO A 80 -0.25 4.24 14.30
N ARG A 81 -1.34 3.45 14.37
CA ARG A 81 -2.68 3.96 14.10
C ARG A 81 -2.94 5.14 15.04
N PRO A 82 -3.43 6.30 14.55
CA PRO A 82 -3.84 7.37 15.43
C PRO A 82 -4.93 6.83 16.35
N ARG A 83 -4.67 6.83 17.67
CA ARG A 83 -5.63 6.36 18.66
C ARG A 83 -6.81 7.32 18.64
N ASN A 84 -7.97 6.87 18.16
CA ASN A 84 -9.18 7.65 18.30
C ASN A 84 -9.47 7.80 19.80
N ALA A 85 -9.78 9.02 20.24
CA ALA A 85 -10.03 9.35 21.65
C ALA A 85 -11.24 8.60 22.27
N GLY A 86 -11.96 7.79 21.47
CA GLY A 86 -13.09 6.96 21.88
C GLY A 86 -12.77 5.48 22.17
N ASP A 87 -11.56 4.99 21.85
CA ASP A 87 -11.15 3.59 22.10
C ASP A 87 -10.75 3.37 23.58
N ASN A 88 -11.67 3.67 24.50
CA ASN A 88 -11.52 3.45 25.94
C ASN A 88 -12.73 2.66 26.49
N ARG A 89 -12.99 1.47 25.95
CA ARG A 89 -13.73 0.45 26.70
C ARG A 89 -12.90 -0.82 26.81
N SER A 90 -12.46 -1.04 28.06
CA SER A 90 -11.94 -2.29 28.61
C SER A 90 -10.45 -2.55 28.48
N ALA A 91 -9.62 -1.60 28.92
CA ALA A 91 -8.42 -1.97 29.70
C ALA A 91 -8.80 -1.93 31.19
N ALA A 92 -9.59 -2.92 31.60
CA ALA A 92 -10.00 -3.08 32.98
C ALA A 92 -8.76 -3.33 33.85
N THR A 93 -8.48 -2.36 34.71
CA THR A 93 -8.06 -2.52 36.11
C THR A 93 -7.10 -3.67 36.45
N LYS A 94 -5.83 -3.32 36.71
CA LYS A 94 -5.24 -3.73 37.98
C LYS A 94 -4.21 -2.72 38.50
N SER A 95 -4.76 -1.83 39.33
CA SER A 95 -4.23 -1.26 40.56
C SER A 95 -2.72 -1.24 40.79
N LYS A 96 -2.24 0.00 40.92
CA LYS A 96 -1.05 0.40 41.67
C LYS A 96 -0.90 -0.42 42.97
N ARG A 97 0.30 -0.95 43.21
CA ARG A 97 0.78 -1.19 44.58
C ARG A 97 2.15 -0.53 44.74
N THR A 98 2.10 0.66 45.31
CA THR A 98 3.20 1.30 46.05
C THR A 98 3.69 0.35 47.14
N THR A 99 5.01 0.19 47.27
CA THR A 99 5.63 -0.01 48.57
C THR A 99 6.91 0.81 48.64
N VAL A 100 6.92 1.69 49.63
CA VAL A 100 8.02 2.52 50.12
C VAL A 100 8.94 1.69 51.02
N GLY A 101 10.22 2.09 51.13
CA GLY A 101 11.19 1.58 52.10
C GLY A 101 12.54 1.42 51.41
N GLY A 102 13.57 2.20 51.73
CA GLY A 102 14.01 2.57 53.07
C GLY A 102 15.26 1.75 53.38
N GLN A 103 16.38 2.46 53.49
CA GLN A 103 17.77 2.08 53.77
C GLN A 103 17.96 1.09 54.94
N PRO A 104 19.16 0.49 55.14
CA PRO A 104 20.38 1.23 55.54
C PRO A 104 21.56 1.19 54.55
#